data_AF-A0A2N2MDY9-F1
#
_entry.id   AF-A0A2N2MDY9-F1
#
_cell.length_a   1.000
_cell.length_b   1.000
_cell.length_c   1.000
_cell.angle_alpha   90.00
_cell.angle_beta   90.00
_cell.angle_gamma   90.00
#
_symmetry.space_group_name_H-M   'P 1'
#
loop_
_entity.id
_entity.type
_entity.pdbx_description
1 polymer ?
#
loop_
_entity_poly.entity_id
_entity_poly.type
_entity_poly.pdbx_seq_one_letter_code
_entity_poly.pdbx_strand_id
1 'polypeptide(L)'
;MRNCLRKLASILVRLSYTDFMINPFFANKFEQAVKVTGCPLCFMRQQAESKYIHSIIADHINDPASRVHIINSLGYCPTHTWKIAEVEKKEDGESLGTSIIYEHLTLVIRERLEKLKKYPKTLTQNNPLLKQVQKYLPQQASPSASLRTDTPCRVCVMAAESDDSYVRWLLEGLSDPNNDETRRLYRQSNRLCFDHLRQSLDKALPASAAGLEFLLEDSLDMLKALDSDLRVHISKYDYDKKAPRSEAEQFSWLRAVYFFAGRREGENPKPEFSDRQEN
;
A
#
# COMPACT_ATOMS: atom_id res chain seq x y z
N MET A 1 30.96 3.92 -43.61
CA MET A 1 29.82 3.23 -42.96
C MET A 1 30.19 2.10 -41.98
N ARG A 2 31.46 1.68 -41.83
CA ARG A 2 31.85 0.63 -40.84
C ARG A 2 32.21 1.15 -39.43
N ASN A 3 32.33 2.47 -39.24
CA ASN A 3 32.71 3.07 -37.95
C ASN A 3 31.55 3.63 -37.11
N CYS A 4 30.30 3.58 -37.59
CA CYS A 4 29.12 4.00 -36.80
C CYS A 4 28.50 2.83 -36.01
N LEU A 5 28.69 1.59 -36.47
CA LEU A 5 28.13 0.38 -35.82
C LEU A 5 28.92 -0.08 -34.59
N ARG A 6 30.19 0.32 -34.43
CA ARG A 6 31.00 -0.01 -33.23
C ARG A 6 30.71 0.88 -32.02
N LYS A 7 30.13 2.07 -32.20
CA LYS A 7 29.73 2.98 -31.09
C LYS A 7 28.31 2.71 -30.56
N LEU A 8 27.46 2.02 -31.32
CA LEU A 8 26.16 1.53 -30.85
C LEU A 8 26.27 0.19 -30.11
N ALA A 9 27.32 -0.60 -30.39
CA ALA A 9 27.64 -1.83 -29.67
C ALA A 9 28.28 -1.59 -28.28
N SER A 10 28.68 -0.36 -27.93
CA SER A 10 29.22 -0.02 -26.61
C SER A 10 28.20 0.68 -25.68
N ILE A 11 26.97 0.89 -26.14
CA ILE A 11 25.86 1.47 -25.35
C ILE A 11 24.77 0.41 -25.04
N LEU A 12 24.86 -0.77 -25.67
CA LEU A 12 23.94 -1.90 -25.45
C LEU A 12 24.58 -3.08 -24.68
N VAL A 13 25.74 -2.89 -24.05
CA VAL A 13 26.45 -3.95 -23.29
C VAL A 13 26.80 -3.46 -21.88
N ARG A 14 25.79 -3.08 -21.10
CA ARG A 14 25.90 -2.95 -19.63
C ARG A 14 24.65 -3.39 -18.86
N LEU A 15 23.89 -4.32 -19.44
CA LEU A 15 22.88 -5.13 -18.75
C LEU A 15 23.24 -6.62 -18.86
N SER A 16 24.52 -6.95 -18.67
CA SER A 16 24.95 -8.30 -18.26
C SER A 16 24.76 -8.37 -16.73
N TYR A 17 23.73 -9.02 -16.20
CA TYR A 17 23.75 -10.45 -15.85
C TYR A 17 25.09 -10.86 -15.22
N THR A 18 25.17 -10.71 -13.89
CA THR A 18 26.11 -11.25 -12.86
C THR A 18 26.04 -10.21 -11.72
N ASP A 19 25.29 -10.35 -10.63
CA ASP A 19 25.02 -11.47 -9.75
C ASP A 19 23.57 -11.39 -9.24
N PHE A 20 22.98 -12.53 -8.87
CA PHE A 20 21.80 -12.59 -8.01
C PHE A 20 22.13 -12.01 -6.62
N MET A 21 22.40 -10.72 -6.55
CA MET A 21 22.47 -9.99 -5.29
C MET A 21 21.13 -9.33 -5.09
N ILE A 22 20.39 -9.78 -4.07
CA ILE A 22 19.23 -9.07 -3.57
C ILE A 22 19.59 -7.59 -3.42
N ASN A 23 18.68 -6.71 -3.85
CA ASN A 23 18.84 -5.27 -3.70
C ASN A 23 19.28 -4.94 -2.25
N PRO A 24 20.49 -4.40 -2.01
CA PRO A 24 21.02 -4.21 -0.65
C PRO A 24 20.12 -3.32 0.23
N PHE A 25 19.39 -2.40 -0.40
CA PHE A 25 18.39 -1.57 0.27
C PHE A 25 17.19 -2.38 0.77
N PHE A 26 16.76 -3.38 0.00
CA PHE A 26 15.68 -4.28 0.41
C PHE A 26 16.13 -5.15 1.58
N ALA A 27 17.29 -5.80 1.48
CA ALA A 27 17.79 -6.72 2.51
C ALA A 27 17.84 -6.05 3.90
N ASN A 28 18.43 -4.85 4.00
CA ASN A 28 18.52 -4.13 5.26
C ASN A 28 17.14 -3.74 5.83
N LYS A 29 16.23 -3.24 4.97
CA LYS A 29 14.86 -2.90 5.41
C LYS A 29 14.06 -4.12 5.82
N PHE A 30 14.20 -5.23 5.10
CA PHE A 30 13.49 -6.46 5.37
C PHE A 30 13.94 -7.06 6.70
N GLU A 31 15.25 -7.07 6.99
CA GLU A 31 15.79 -7.53 8.28
C GLU A 31 15.22 -6.73 9.47
N GLN A 32 14.98 -5.43 9.30
CA GLN A 32 14.28 -4.63 10.31
C GLN A 32 12.79 -4.97 10.39
N ALA A 33 12.16 -5.20 9.23
CA ALA A 33 10.73 -5.47 9.13
C ALA A 33 10.31 -6.82 9.74
N VAL A 34 11.16 -7.84 9.69
CA VAL A 34 10.82 -9.15 10.31
C VAL A 34 10.76 -9.09 11.84
N LYS A 35 11.37 -8.06 12.45
CA LYS A 35 11.41 -7.84 13.90
C LYS A 35 10.14 -7.16 14.45
N VAL A 36 9.23 -6.72 13.57
CA VAL A 36 8.01 -6.01 13.95
C VAL A 36 6.74 -6.85 13.73
N THR A 37 5.67 -6.52 14.45
CA THR A 37 4.36 -7.22 14.40
C THR A 37 3.68 -7.15 13.04
N GLY A 38 3.03 -8.24 12.64
CA GLY A 38 2.27 -8.28 11.39
C GLY A 38 3.17 -8.26 10.16
N CYS A 39 2.56 -8.02 9.00
CA CYS A 39 3.22 -8.21 7.71
C CYS A 39 4.46 -7.29 7.54
N PRO A 40 5.64 -7.86 7.21
CA PRO A 40 6.86 -7.08 7.02
C PRO A 40 6.74 -6.10 5.84
N LEU A 41 6.02 -6.48 4.77
CA LEU A 41 5.80 -5.59 3.63
C LEU A 41 4.88 -4.42 3.96
N CYS A 42 3.83 -4.63 4.78
CA CYS A 42 3.02 -3.52 5.29
C CYS A 42 3.87 -2.50 6.05
N PHE A 43 4.79 -2.97 6.90
CA PHE A 43 5.68 -2.08 7.64
C PHE A 43 6.64 -1.32 6.72
N MET A 44 7.25 -1.99 5.76
CA MET A 44 8.14 -1.34 4.78
C MET A 44 7.40 -0.30 3.93
N ARG A 45 6.14 -0.58 3.56
CA ARG A 45 5.25 0.37 2.89
C ARG A 45 4.95 1.59 3.78
N GLN A 46 4.59 1.38 5.05
CA GLN A 46 4.35 2.47 6.01
C GLN A 46 5.59 3.36 6.18
N GLN A 47 6.80 2.77 6.21
CA GLN A 47 8.05 3.53 6.25
C GLN A 47 8.28 4.34 4.98
N ALA A 48 8.01 3.76 3.79
CA ALA A 48 8.14 4.47 2.53
C ALA A 48 7.19 5.67 2.47
N GLU A 49 5.94 5.45 2.90
CA GLU A 49 4.92 6.49 3.03
C GLU A 49 5.37 7.63 3.96
N SER A 50 5.83 7.28 5.17
CA SER A 50 6.31 8.25 6.15
C SER A 50 7.47 9.07 5.58
N LYS A 51 8.49 8.40 5.02
CA LYS A 51 9.65 9.06 4.41
C LYS A 51 9.25 10.02 3.29
N TYR A 52 8.27 9.64 2.47
CA TYR A 52 7.78 10.49 1.40
C TYR A 52 7.04 11.72 1.92
N ILE A 53 6.19 11.55 2.95
CA ILE A 53 5.51 12.67 3.61
C ILE A 53 6.54 13.67 4.17
N HIS A 54 7.55 13.19 4.90
CA HIS A 54 8.63 14.05 5.40
C HIS A 54 9.39 14.77 4.27
N SER A 55 9.63 14.11 3.14
CA SER A 55 10.28 14.76 2.00
C SER A 55 9.42 15.89 1.40
N ILE A 56 8.10 15.70 1.31
CA ILE A 56 7.18 16.73 0.81
C ILE A 56 7.20 17.96 1.72
N ILE A 57 7.18 17.74 3.04
CA ILE A 57 7.18 18.80 4.06
C ILE A 57 8.50 19.56 4.01
N ALA A 58 9.63 18.85 4.03
CA ALA A 58 10.97 19.45 3.97
C ALA A 58 11.15 20.32 2.70
N ASP A 59 10.66 19.85 1.55
CA ASP A 59 10.73 20.58 0.28
C ASP A 59 9.64 21.65 0.14
N HIS A 60 8.84 21.90 1.19
CA HIS A 60 7.74 22.87 1.24
C HIS A 60 6.73 22.73 0.08
N ILE A 61 6.58 21.52 -0.46
CA ILE A 61 5.72 21.23 -1.62
C ILE A 61 6.09 22.12 -2.83
N ASN A 62 7.34 22.55 -2.94
CA ASN A 62 7.74 23.47 -4.02
C ASN A 62 8.06 22.76 -5.34
N ASP A 63 8.09 21.42 -5.37
CA ASP A 63 8.26 20.67 -6.61
C ASP A 63 7.09 20.89 -7.59
N PRO A 64 7.33 21.46 -8.79
CA PRO A 64 6.28 21.75 -9.75
C PRO A 64 5.50 20.51 -10.20
N ALA A 65 6.17 19.37 -10.36
CA ALA A 65 5.51 18.12 -10.79
C ALA A 65 4.54 17.61 -9.71
N SER A 66 4.96 17.63 -8.46
CA SER A 66 4.12 17.27 -7.31
C SER A 66 2.93 18.24 -7.16
N ARG A 67 3.13 19.55 -7.35
CA ARG A 67 2.02 20.52 -7.30
C ARG A 67 0.96 20.24 -8.37
N VAL A 68 1.38 19.97 -9.61
CA VAL A 68 0.43 19.64 -10.70
C VAL A 68 -0.37 18.39 -10.35
N HIS A 69 0.28 17.35 -9.82
CA HIS A 69 -0.42 16.13 -9.40
C HIS A 69 -1.45 16.42 -8.31
N ILE A 70 -1.07 17.15 -7.27
CA ILE A 70 -1.96 17.49 -6.14
C ILE A 70 -3.19 18.28 -6.62
N ILE A 71 -3.02 19.23 -7.54
CA ILE A 71 -4.14 19.99 -8.11
C ILE A 71 -5.07 19.06 -8.90
N ASN A 72 -4.51 18.18 -9.73
CA ASN A 72 -5.30 17.23 -10.52
C ASN A 72 -6.02 16.20 -9.65
N SER A 73 -5.42 15.77 -8.53
CA SER A 73 -6.04 14.89 -7.53
C SER A 73 -6.94 15.60 -6.53
N LEU A 74 -7.17 16.91 -6.68
CA LEU A 74 -7.95 17.73 -5.75
C LEU A 74 -7.46 17.62 -4.29
N GLY A 75 -6.15 17.51 -4.10
CA GLY A 75 -5.52 17.29 -2.81
C GLY A 75 -5.08 15.84 -2.60
N TYR A 76 -4.87 15.50 -1.32
CA TYR A 76 -4.59 14.13 -0.89
C TYR A 76 -5.90 13.42 -0.51
N CYS A 77 -5.85 12.10 -0.37
CA CYS A 77 -7.01 11.37 0.16
C CYS A 77 -7.25 11.76 1.63
N PRO A 78 -8.47 11.58 2.18
CA PRO A 78 -8.78 11.98 3.55
C PRO A 78 -7.75 11.50 4.58
N THR A 79 -7.29 10.24 4.47
CA THR A 79 -6.26 9.66 5.34
C THR A 79 -4.94 10.43 5.26
N HIS A 80 -4.41 10.63 4.05
CA HIS A 80 -3.11 11.29 3.87
C HIS A 80 -3.16 12.79 4.13
N THR A 81 -4.31 13.44 3.94
CA THR A 81 -4.52 14.83 4.34
C THR A 81 -4.33 15.02 5.84
N TRP A 82 -5.00 14.21 6.66
CA TRP A 82 -4.85 14.29 8.12
C TRP A 82 -3.43 13.94 8.56
N LYS A 83 -2.85 12.89 7.99
CA LYS A 83 -1.48 12.48 8.32
C LYS A 83 -0.45 13.57 8.04
N ILE A 84 -0.51 14.20 6.86
CA ILE A 84 0.40 15.29 6.51
C ILE A 84 0.21 16.47 7.46
N ALA A 85 -1.03 16.90 7.72
CA ALA A 85 -1.31 18.01 8.62
C ALA A 85 -0.80 17.76 10.05
N GLU A 86 -0.92 16.52 10.54
CA GLU A 86 -0.39 16.12 11.85
C GLU A 86 1.13 16.10 11.90
N VAL A 87 1.80 15.60 10.84
CA VAL A 87 3.27 15.57 10.77
C VAL A 87 3.81 16.98 10.67
N GLU A 88 3.30 17.79 9.75
CA GLU A 88 3.72 19.18 9.54
C GLU A 88 3.57 20.01 10.83
N LYS A 89 2.42 19.90 11.51
CA LYS A 89 2.20 20.57 12.79
C LYS A 89 3.20 20.15 13.88
N LYS A 90 3.65 18.89 13.86
CA LYS A 90 4.64 18.38 14.83
C LYS A 90 6.06 18.86 14.51
N GLU A 91 6.41 18.96 13.23
CA GLU A 91 7.76 19.33 12.79
C GLU A 91 8.00 20.84 12.82
N ASP A 92 7.07 21.62 12.27
CA ASP A 92 7.26 23.06 12.04
C ASP A 92 6.48 23.93 13.03
N GLY A 93 5.64 23.35 13.89
CA GLY A 93 4.75 24.06 14.83
C GLY A 93 3.58 24.79 14.16
N GLU A 94 3.61 24.91 12.84
CA GLU A 94 2.61 25.50 11.96
C GLU A 94 2.24 24.52 10.83
N SER A 95 1.20 24.81 10.05
CA SER A 95 0.76 23.96 8.93
C SER A 95 0.82 24.74 7.61
N LEU A 96 1.99 25.32 7.31
CA LEU A 96 2.15 26.29 6.21
C LEU A 96 1.96 25.66 4.83
N GLY A 97 2.66 24.55 4.54
CA GLY A 97 2.55 23.81 3.30
C GLY A 97 1.14 23.27 3.07
N THR A 98 0.51 22.70 4.09
CA THR A 98 -0.91 22.33 4.05
C THR A 98 -1.78 23.56 3.72
N SER A 99 -1.55 24.70 4.39
CA SER A 99 -2.31 25.93 4.14
C SER A 99 -2.17 26.42 2.70
N ILE A 100 -0.95 26.40 2.13
CA ILE A 100 -0.68 26.81 0.75
C ILE A 100 -1.41 25.91 -0.26
N ILE A 101 -1.34 24.58 -0.08
CA ILE A 101 -2.05 23.65 -0.98
C ILE A 101 -3.56 23.89 -0.90
N TYR A 102 -4.10 23.95 0.30
CA TYR A 102 -5.55 23.97 0.50
C TYR A 102 -6.17 25.35 0.27
N GLU A 103 -5.40 26.44 0.34
CA GLU A 103 -5.82 27.76 -0.14
C GLU A 103 -6.06 27.73 -1.65
N HIS A 104 -5.10 27.20 -2.42
CA HIS A 104 -5.27 27.04 -3.86
C HIS A 104 -6.43 26.09 -4.23
N LEU A 105 -6.55 24.94 -3.57
CA LEU A 105 -7.67 24.02 -3.81
C LEU A 105 -9.01 24.65 -3.45
N THR A 106 -9.07 25.46 -2.39
CA THR A 106 -10.29 26.20 -2.01
C THR A 106 -10.69 27.17 -3.12
N LEU A 107 -9.73 27.88 -3.73
CA LEU A 107 -10.00 28.74 -4.90
C LEU A 107 -10.57 27.93 -6.08
N VAL A 108 -9.93 26.81 -6.43
CA VAL A 108 -10.35 25.92 -7.52
C VAL A 108 -11.77 25.39 -7.31
N ILE A 109 -12.07 24.89 -6.11
CA ILE A 109 -13.40 24.35 -5.79
C ILE A 109 -14.44 25.47 -5.76
N ARG A 110 -14.12 26.64 -5.20
CA ARG A 110 -15.02 27.80 -5.20
C ARG A 110 -15.42 28.20 -6.62
N GLU A 111 -14.46 28.27 -7.55
CA GLU A 111 -14.76 28.58 -8.95
C GLU A 111 -15.61 27.51 -9.64
N ARG A 112 -15.34 26.22 -9.37
CA ARG A 112 -16.16 25.11 -9.89
C ARG A 112 -17.59 25.19 -9.36
N LEU A 113 -17.78 25.49 -8.08
CA LEU A 113 -19.10 25.66 -7.46
C LEU A 113 -19.84 26.89 -8.01
N GLU A 114 -19.18 28.01 -8.24
CA GLU A 114 -19.78 29.19 -8.87
C GLU A 114 -20.25 28.91 -10.31
N LYS A 115 -19.50 28.11 -11.06
CA LYS A 115 -19.94 27.62 -12.39
C LYS A 115 -21.18 26.71 -12.28
N LEU A 116 -21.23 25.85 -11.26
CA LEU A 116 -22.38 24.98 -11.02
C LEU A 116 -23.64 25.74 -10.58
N LYS A 117 -23.51 26.84 -9.81
CA LYS A 117 -24.66 27.72 -9.49
C LYS A 117 -25.32 28.29 -10.75
N LYS A 118 -24.54 28.52 -11.81
CA LYS A 118 -25.00 29.01 -13.12
C LYS A 118 -25.53 27.89 -14.02
N TYR A 119 -25.38 26.63 -13.62
CA TYR A 119 -25.93 25.49 -14.34
C TYR A 119 -27.45 25.62 -14.39
N PRO A 120 -28.08 25.53 -15.58
CA PRO A 120 -29.47 25.90 -15.72
C PRO A 120 -30.35 24.99 -14.85
N LYS A 121 -31.27 25.60 -14.10
CA LYS A 121 -32.36 24.91 -13.35
C LYS A 121 -33.35 24.17 -14.26
N THR A 122 -33.02 23.97 -15.54
CA THR A 122 -33.87 23.40 -16.58
C THR A 122 -34.17 21.92 -16.37
N LEU A 123 -33.43 21.22 -15.50
CA LEU A 123 -33.78 19.85 -15.07
C LEU A 123 -34.94 19.81 -14.05
N THR A 124 -35.32 20.95 -13.47
CA THR A 124 -36.50 21.06 -12.58
C THR A 124 -37.74 21.65 -13.24
N GLN A 125 -37.67 22.00 -14.53
CA GLN A 125 -38.85 22.45 -15.26
C GLN A 125 -39.64 21.23 -15.73
N ASN A 126 -40.83 21.04 -15.14
CA ASN A 126 -41.83 20.04 -15.53
C ASN A 126 -42.38 20.32 -16.95
N ASN A 127 -41.53 20.21 -17.97
CA ASN A 127 -41.95 20.27 -19.35
C ASN A 127 -42.12 18.83 -19.88
N PRO A 128 -43.36 18.35 -20.09
CA PRO A 128 -43.64 16.97 -20.46
C PRO A 128 -43.02 16.57 -21.80
N LEU A 129 -42.82 17.53 -22.72
CA LEU A 129 -42.13 17.31 -23.99
C LEU A 129 -40.63 17.04 -23.80
N LEU A 130 -39.98 17.72 -22.84
CA LEU A 130 -38.57 17.50 -22.52
C LEU A 130 -38.33 16.09 -21.95
N LYS A 131 -39.24 15.57 -21.11
CA LYS A 131 -39.16 14.19 -20.58
C LYS A 131 -39.19 13.13 -21.69
N GLN A 132 -39.95 13.37 -22.77
CA GLN A 132 -40.11 12.43 -23.87
C GLN A 132 -38.88 12.37 -24.79
N VAL A 133 -38.15 13.50 -24.91
CA VAL A 133 -36.92 13.60 -25.70
C VAL A 133 -35.67 13.23 -24.88
N GLN A 134 -35.71 13.36 -23.55
CA GLN A 134 -34.61 13.03 -22.64
C GLN A 134 -34.18 11.55 -22.69
N LYS A 135 -35.07 10.65 -23.12
CA LYS A 135 -34.78 9.25 -23.44
C LYS A 135 -33.75 9.07 -24.57
N TYR A 136 -33.68 10.01 -25.50
CA TYR A 136 -32.83 9.95 -26.69
C TYR A 136 -31.62 10.89 -26.61
N LEU A 137 -31.53 11.70 -25.55
CA LEU A 137 -30.37 12.55 -25.28
C LEU A 137 -29.32 11.73 -24.53
N PRO A 138 -28.01 11.91 -24.83
CA PRO A 138 -26.94 11.31 -24.06
C PRO A 138 -27.10 11.71 -22.59
N GLN A 139 -26.93 10.75 -21.69
CA GLN A 139 -27.05 10.94 -20.25
C GLN A 139 -26.16 12.13 -19.86
N GLN A 140 -26.78 13.25 -19.46
CA GLN A 140 -26.02 14.44 -19.11
C GLN A 140 -25.07 14.08 -17.97
N ALA A 141 -23.79 14.43 -18.12
CA ALA A 141 -22.80 14.23 -17.08
C ALA A 141 -23.34 14.81 -15.76
N SER A 142 -23.27 14.02 -14.69
CA SER A 142 -23.70 14.44 -13.36
C SER A 142 -23.14 15.84 -13.04
N PRO A 143 -23.92 16.77 -12.45
CA PRO A 143 -23.39 18.06 -12.02
C PRO A 143 -22.16 17.93 -11.10
N SER A 144 -22.02 16.81 -10.39
CA SER A 144 -20.85 16.52 -9.55
C SER A 144 -19.60 16.10 -10.33
N ALA A 145 -19.68 15.85 -11.64
CA ALA A 145 -18.54 15.43 -12.45
C ALA A 145 -17.38 16.44 -12.40
N SER A 146 -17.69 17.74 -12.35
CA SER A 146 -16.67 18.79 -12.22
C SER A 146 -16.03 18.86 -10.83
N LEU A 147 -16.60 18.18 -9.83
CA LEU A 147 -16.08 18.08 -8.46
C LEU A 147 -15.42 16.72 -8.18
N ARG A 148 -15.33 15.86 -9.19
CA ARG A 148 -14.67 14.57 -9.11
C ARG A 148 -13.30 14.66 -9.76
N THR A 149 -12.45 13.71 -9.40
CA THR A 149 -11.20 13.44 -10.09
C THR A 149 -10.97 11.94 -10.10
N ASP A 150 -10.47 11.44 -11.22
CA ASP A 150 -9.98 10.07 -11.36
C ASP A 150 -8.49 9.99 -11.05
N THR A 151 -7.84 11.13 -10.76
CA THR A 151 -6.41 11.18 -10.40
C THR A 151 -6.27 10.77 -8.93
N PRO A 152 -5.56 9.68 -8.63
CA PRO A 152 -5.38 9.21 -7.25
C PRO A 152 -4.47 10.14 -6.44
N CYS A 153 -4.58 10.07 -5.11
CA CYS A 153 -3.67 10.74 -4.18
C CYS A 153 -2.21 10.39 -4.47
N ARG A 154 -1.32 11.40 -4.53
CA ARG A 154 0.10 11.20 -4.84
C ARG A 154 0.81 10.28 -3.84
N VAL A 155 0.48 10.41 -2.55
CA VAL A 155 1.05 9.56 -1.49
C VAL A 155 0.60 8.11 -1.66
N CYS A 156 -0.68 7.86 -1.99
CA CYS A 156 -1.17 6.51 -2.30
C CYS A 156 -0.42 5.90 -3.48
N VAL A 157 -0.19 6.67 -4.55
CA VAL A 157 0.54 6.20 -5.74
C VAL A 157 1.96 5.81 -5.37
N MET A 158 2.70 6.69 -4.69
CA MET A 158 4.08 6.42 -4.26
C MET A 158 4.17 5.20 -3.33
N ALA A 159 3.22 5.07 -2.40
CA ALA A 159 3.16 3.93 -1.49
C ALA A 159 2.91 2.62 -2.26
N ALA A 160 2.01 2.63 -3.25
CA ALA A 160 1.75 1.48 -4.11
C ALA A 160 2.97 1.12 -4.99
N GLU A 161 3.65 2.10 -5.58
CA GLU A 161 4.89 1.89 -6.36
C GLU A 161 6.01 1.25 -5.52
N SER A 162 6.14 1.70 -4.26
CA SER A 162 7.08 1.13 -3.30
C SER A 162 6.71 -0.31 -2.95
N ASP A 163 5.43 -0.55 -2.66
CA ASP A 163 4.89 -1.88 -2.34
C ASP A 163 5.15 -2.88 -3.47
N ASP A 164 4.87 -2.44 -4.70
CA ASP A 164 5.13 -3.15 -5.95
C ASP A 164 6.59 -3.61 -6.07
N SER A 165 7.52 -2.76 -5.68
CA SER A 165 8.95 -3.06 -5.73
C SER A 165 9.32 -4.06 -4.63
N TYR A 166 8.81 -3.87 -3.41
CA TYR A 166 9.10 -4.75 -2.27
C TYR A 166 8.57 -6.17 -2.47
N VAL A 167 7.38 -6.34 -3.04
CA VAL A 167 6.82 -7.67 -3.37
C VAL A 167 7.73 -8.40 -4.37
N ARG A 168 8.17 -7.71 -5.43
CA ARG A 168 9.06 -8.31 -6.44
C ARG A 168 10.41 -8.70 -5.85
N TRP A 169 11.02 -7.83 -5.06
CA TRP A 169 12.31 -8.14 -4.41
C TRP A 169 12.21 -9.27 -3.39
N LEU A 170 11.09 -9.39 -2.68
CA LEU A 170 10.84 -10.53 -1.80
C LEU A 170 10.76 -11.84 -2.60
N LEU A 171 9.97 -11.86 -3.68
CA LEU A 171 9.83 -13.03 -4.55
C LEU A 171 11.16 -13.45 -5.17
N GLU A 172 11.94 -12.50 -5.68
CA GLU A 172 13.29 -12.74 -6.19
C GLU A 172 14.20 -13.32 -5.10
N GLY A 173 14.22 -12.71 -3.91
CA GLY A 173 15.05 -13.17 -2.79
C GLY A 173 14.68 -14.55 -2.27
N LEU A 174 13.40 -14.91 -2.27
CA LEU A 174 12.93 -16.26 -1.90
C LEU A 174 13.20 -17.31 -2.99
N SER A 175 13.35 -16.87 -4.23
CA SER A 175 13.66 -17.74 -5.39
C SER A 175 15.14 -18.02 -5.54
N ASP A 176 16.02 -17.21 -4.94
CA ASP A 176 17.47 -17.35 -5.06
C ASP A 176 17.96 -18.60 -4.30
N PRO A 177 18.47 -19.63 -5.00
CA PRO A 177 18.95 -20.86 -4.37
C PRO A 177 20.22 -20.64 -3.53
N ASN A 178 20.91 -19.52 -3.71
CA ASN A 178 22.10 -19.18 -2.92
C ASN A 178 21.77 -18.31 -1.70
N ASN A 179 20.48 -18.01 -1.45
CA ASN A 179 20.04 -17.10 -0.41
C ASN A 179 19.08 -17.74 0.59
N ASP A 180 19.63 -18.63 1.42
CA ASP A 180 18.87 -19.23 2.52
C ASP A 180 18.48 -18.22 3.61
N GLU A 181 19.19 -17.09 3.71
CA GLU A 181 18.90 -16.07 4.72
C GLU A 181 17.51 -15.44 4.51
N THR A 182 17.12 -15.14 3.28
CA THR A 182 15.82 -14.52 3.02
C THR A 182 14.67 -15.43 3.44
N ARG A 183 14.78 -16.74 3.15
CA ARG A 183 13.80 -17.76 3.59
C ARG A 183 13.78 -17.89 5.11
N ARG A 184 14.94 -17.85 5.77
CA ARG A 184 15.07 -17.89 7.23
C ARG A 184 14.40 -16.67 7.89
N LEU A 185 14.75 -15.47 7.45
CA LEU A 185 14.15 -14.22 7.95
C LEU A 185 12.64 -14.21 7.72
N TYR A 186 12.18 -14.65 6.55
CA TYR A 186 10.75 -14.73 6.24
C TYR A 186 10.01 -15.63 7.23
N ARG A 187 10.53 -16.84 7.53
CA ARG A 187 9.93 -17.75 8.52
C ARG A 187 9.94 -17.19 9.94
N GLN A 188 10.91 -16.35 10.29
CA GLN A 188 10.96 -15.68 11.59
C GLN A 188 10.01 -14.47 11.71
N SER A 189 9.53 -13.97 10.57
CA SER A 189 8.57 -12.86 10.50
C SER A 189 7.14 -13.31 10.86
N ASN A 190 6.18 -12.37 10.84
CA ASN A 190 4.76 -12.70 10.98
C ASN A 190 4.09 -13.04 9.64
N ARG A 191 4.88 -13.40 8.62
CA ARG A 191 4.47 -13.79 7.25
C ARG A 191 3.71 -12.67 6.55
N LEU A 192 3.35 -12.88 5.29
CA LEU A 192 2.56 -11.90 4.53
C LEU A 192 1.11 -11.85 5.03
N CYS A 193 0.52 -10.66 5.00
CA CYS A 193 -0.92 -10.53 5.09
C CYS A 193 -1.57 -11.00 3.78
N PHE A 194 -2.88 -11.22 3.81
CA PHE A 194 -3.67 -11.68 2.69
C PHE A 194 -3.54 -10.79 1.46
N ASP A 195 -3.51 -9.46 1.63
CA ASP A 195 -3.31 -8.55 0.50
C ASP A 195 -1.92 -8.69 -0.12
N HIS A 196 -0.86 -8.79 0.68
CA HIS A 196 0.51 -8.99 0.16
C HIS A 196 0.72 -10.38 -0.44
N LEU A 197 0.04 -11.41 0.06
CA LEU A 197 0.02 -12.73 -0.56
C LEU A 197 -0.66 -12.68 -1.94
N ARG A 198 -1.82 -12.00 -2.04
CA ARG A 198 -2.51 -11.77 -3.31
C ARG A 198 -1.64 -10.98 -4.30
N GLN A 199 -1.01 -9.90 -3.85
CA GLN A 199 -0.08 -9.13 -4.68
C GLN A 199 1.10 -9.98 -5.16
N SER A 200 1.58 -10.93 -4.35
CA SER A 200 2.65 -11.85 -4.73
C SER A 200 2.21 -12.77 -5.87
N LEU A 201 0.97 -13.27 -5.84
CA LEU A 201 0.37 -14.03 -6.94
C LEU A 201 0.27 -13.19 -8.23
N ASP A 202 -0.21 -11.96 -8.12
CA ASP A 202 -0.42 -11.07 -9.27
C ASP A 202 0.90 -10.64 -9.94
N LYS A 203 2.00 -10.59 -9.17
CA LYS A 203 3.30 -10.03 -9.61
C LYS A 203 4.37 -11.07 -9.88
N ALA A 204 4.09 -12.35 -9.61
CA ALA A 204 5.05 -13.42 -9.86
C ALA A 204 5.41 -13.52 -11.35
N LEU A 205 6.69 -13.70 -11.60
CA LEU A 205 7.24 -13.95 -12.93
C LEU A 205 7.80 -15.38 -12.98
N PRO A 206 8.02 -15.97 -14.17
CA PRO A 206 8.64 -17.29 -14.28
C PRO A 206 9.98 -17.41 -13.54
N ALA A 207 10.78 -16.35 -13.54
CA ALA A 207 12.05 -16.29 -12.82
C ALA A 207 11.90 -16.32 -11.29
N SER A 208 10.72 -15.99 -10.76
CA SER A 208 10.43 -15.98 -9.32
C SER A 208 9.48 -17.10 -8.88
N ALA A 209 9.32 -18.14 -9.71
CA ALA A 209 8.37 -19.22 -9.47
C ALA A 209 8.68 -20.00 -8.18
N ALA A 210 9.97 -20.30 -7.94
CA ALA A 210 10.41 -21.04 -6.75
C ALA A 210 10.12 -20.27 -5.44
N GLY A 211 10.25 -18.94 -5.46
CA GLY A 211 9.91 -18.09 -4.32
C GLY A 211 8.40 -17.99 -4.10
N LEU A 212 7.60 -17.98 -5.16
CA LEU A 212 6.13 -18.04 -5.03
C LEU A 212 5.68 -19.39 -4.46
N GLU A 213 6.24 -20.50 -4.96
CA GLU A 213 5.95 -21.85 -4.46
C GLU A 213 6.24 -21.95 -2.96
N PHE A 214 7.43 -21.51 -2.54
CA PHE A 214 7.79 -21.41 -1.13
C PHE A 214 6.80 -20.58 -0.30
N LEU A 215 6.37 -19.40 -0.80
CA LEU A 215 5.40 -18.55 -0.10
C LEU A 215 4.05 -19.25 0.09
N LEU A 216 3.59 -19.98 -0.93
CA LEU A 216 2.30 -20.67 -0.89
C LEU A 216 2.33 -21.83 0.09
N GLU A 217 3.39 -22.64 0.08
CA GLU A 217 3.58 -23.74 1.04
C GLU A 217 3.61 -23.22 2.48
N ASP A 218 4.45 -22.22 2.76
CA ASP A 218 4.55 -21.62 4.10
C ASP A 218 3.21 -21.00 4.55
N SER A 219 2.51 -20.32 3.64
CA SER A 219 1.20 -19.72 3.93
C SER A 219 0.13 -20.77 4.23
N LEU A 220 0.13 -21.89 3.51
CA LEU A 220 -0.82 -22.99 3.74
C LEU A 220 -0.60 -23.61 5.12
N ASP A 221 0.64 -23.85 5.50
CA ASP A 221 0.96 -24.45 6.79
C ASP A 221 0.64 -23.51 7.96
N MET A 222 0.95 -22.21 7.80
CA MET A 222 0.55 -21.17 8.76
C MET A 222 -0.97 -21.09 8.91
N LEU A 223 -1.74 -21.13 7.81
CA LEU A 223 -3.20 -21.03 7.87
C LEU A 223 -3.86 -22.28 8.48
N LYS A 224 -3.31 -23.48 8.24
CA LYS A 224 -3.78 -24.70 8.92
C LYS A 224 -3.61 -24.60 10.43
N ALA A 225 -2.45 -24.12 10.88
CA ALA A 225 -2.19 -23.91 12.31
C ALA A 225 -3.13 -22.85 12.90
N LEU A 226 -3.34 -21.75 12.18
CA LEU A 226 -4.24 -20.68 12.61
C LEU A 226 -5.70 -21.14 12.70
N ASP A 227 -6.22 -21.91 11.73
CA ASP A 227 -7.57 -22.48 11.77
C ASP A 227 -7.76 -23.39 12.99
N SER A 228 -6.78 -24.26 13.26
CA SER A 228 -6.79 -25.12 14.45
C SER A 228 -6.86 -24.29 15.75
N ASP A 229 -5.99 -23.29 15.90
CA ASP A 229 -5.96 -22.47 17.12
C ASP A 229 -7.24 -21.63 17.28
N LEU A 230 -7.83 -21.13 16.18
CA LEU A 230 -9.11 -20.41 16.19
C LEU A 230 -10.28 -21.32 16.62
N ARG A 231 -10.34 -22.56 16.11
CA ARG A 231 -11.39 -23.52 16.51
C ARG A 231 -11.34 -23.81 18.01
N VAL A 232 -10.13 -23.98 18.56
CA VAL A 232 -9.95 -24.18 20.00
C VAL A 232 -10.36 -22.92 20.78
N HIS A 233 -9.97 -21.73 20.31
CA HIS A 233 -10.35 -20.46 20.91
C HIS A 233 -11.89 -20.31 21.00
N ILE A 234 -12.60 -20.56 19.90
CA ILE A 234 -14.06 -20.48 19.82
C ILE A 234 -14.70 -21.52 20.74
N SER A 235 -14.28 -22.79 20.65
CA SER A 235 -14.85 -23.88 21.45
C SER A 235 -14.70 -23.66 22.96
N LYS A 236 -13.53 -23.18 23.42
CA LYS A 236 -13.28 -22.88 24.84
C LYS A 236 -14.00 -21.60 25.30
N TYR A 237 -14.44 -20.73 24.39
CA TYR A 237 -15.25 -19.58 24.75
C TYR A 237 -16.70 -19.99 25.02
N ASP A 238 -17.23 -20.89 24.20
CA ASP A 238 -18.64 -21.31 24.23
C ASP A 238 -18.96 -22.33 25.33
N TYR A 239 -18.05 -23.28 25.61
CA TYR A 239 -18.38 -24.44 26.43
C TYR A 239 -17.55 -24.59 27.72
N ASP A 240 -16.27 -24.20 27.72
CA ASP A 240 -15.39 -24.39 28.89
C ASP A 240 -14.56 -23.14 29.22
N LYS A 241 -15.20 -22.20 29.94
CA LYS A 241 -14.57 -20.95 30.38
C LYS A 241 -13.41 -21.14 31.37
N LYS A 242 -13.23 -22.35 31.94
CA LYS A 242 -12.24 -22.62 33.00
C LYS A 242 -11.00 -23.37 32.48
N ALA A 243 -11.07 -23.99 31.30
CA ALA A 243 -9.90 -24.61 30.69
C ALA A 243 -8.79 -23.58 30.42
N PRO A 244 -7.53 -23.84 30.83
CA PRO A 244 -6.42 -22.99 30.49
C PRO A 244 -6.23 -22.92 28.97
N ARG A 245 -5.90 -21.72 28.47
CA ARG A 245 -5.60 -21.46 27.06
C ARG A 245 -4.11 -21.24 26.90
N SER A 246 -3.52 -21.77 25.84
CA SER A 246 -2.18 -21.35 25.45
C SER A 246 -2.22 -19.91 24.92
N GLU A 247 -1.09 -19.22 24.90
CA GLU A 247 -1.01 -17.88 24.30
C GLU A 247 -1.39 -17.91 22.81
N ALA A 248 -0.96 -18.95 22.08
CA ALA A 248 -1.31 -19.15 20.68
C ALA A 248 -2.83 -19.24 20.45
N GLU A 249 -3.54 -19.93 21.34
CA GLU A 249 -5.02 -20.02 21.32
C GLU A 249 -5.65 -18.67 21.71
N GLN A 250 -5.14 -18.02 22.76
CA GLN A 250 -5.68 -16.75 23.27
C GLN A 250 -5.61 -15.62 22.23
N PHE A 251 -4.53 -15.57 21.46
CA PHE A 251 -4.25 -14.52 20.46
C PHE A 251 -4.45 -14.98 19.01
N SER A 252 -5.03 -16.16 18.78
CA SER A 252 -5.37 -16.66 17.44
C SER A 252 -6.23 -15.68 16.65
N TRP A 253 -7.23 -15.05 17.27
CA TRP A 253 -8.07 -14.02 16.63
C TRP A 253 -7.26 -12.80 16.16
N LEU A 254 -6.26 -12.38 16.93
CA LEU A 254 -5.41 -11.23 16.59
C LEU A 254 -4.44 -11.58 15.45
N ARG A 255 -3.87 -12.80 15.45
CA ARG A 255 -3.11 -13.31 14.29
C ARG A 255 -3.96 -13.34 13.03
N ALA A 256 -5.23 -13.75 13.13
CA ALA A 256 -6.17 -13.72 12.01
C ALA A 256 -6.43 -12.28 11.52
N VAL A 257 -6.61 -11.32 12.42
CA VAL A 257 -6.74 -9.89 12.06
C VAL A 257 -5.50 -9.40 11.32
N TYR A 258 -4.29 -9.70 11.80
CA TYR A 258 -3.06 -9.31 11.11
C TYR A 258 -2.91 -9.96 9.72
N PHE A 259 -3.34 -11.21 9.58
CA PHE A 259 -3.36 -11.87 8.28
C PHE A 259 -4.35 -11.18 7.33
N PHE A 260 -5.62 -11.02 7.70
CA PHE A 260 -6.64 -10.51 6.76
C PHE A 260 -6.60 -8.99 6.55
N ALA A 261 -6.32 -8.21 7.59
CA ALA A 261 -6.34 -6.74 7.53
C ALA A 261 -4.95 -6.14 7.29
N GLY A 262 -3.88 -6.92 7.44
CA GLY A 262 -2.52 -6.41 7.42
C GLY A 262 -2.14 -5.70 8.73
N ARG A 263 -1.00 -5.02 8.70
CA ARG A 263 -0.48 -4.29 9.86
C ARG A 263 -1.27 -2.98 10.06
N ARG A 264 -1.72 -2.73 11.30
CA ARG A 264 -2.30 -1.44 11.68
C ARG A 264 -1.22 -0.36 11.78
N GLU A 265 -1.56 0.83 11.31
CA GLU A 265 -0.67 1.99 11.39
C GLU A 265 -0.40 2.39 12.85
N GLY A 266 0.86 2.73 13.17
CA GLY A 266 1.27 3.21 14.49
C GLY A 266 1.55 2.15 15.56
N GLU A 267 1.39 0.85 15.26
CA GLU A 267 1.77 -0.23 16.20
C GLU A 267 3.28 -0.50 16.20
N ASN A 268 3.88 -0.87 17.35
CA ASN A 268 5.26 -1.38 17.56
C ASN A 268 5.35 -2.00 18.99
N PRO A 269 6.20 -3.01 19.31
CA PRO A 269 6.87 -4.08 18.54
C PRO A 269 6.10 -5.43 18.63
N LYS A 270 6.70 -6.53 18.12
CA LYS A 270 6.14 -7.90 18.07
C LYS A 270 5.57 -8.27 19.44
N PRO A 271 4.24 -8.49 19.60
CA PRO A 271 3.76 -9.22 20.76
C PRO A 271 4.50 -10.54 20.77
N GLU A 272 4.94 -10.98 21.94
CA GLU A 272 5.53 -12.30 22.12
C GLU A 272 4.43 -13.34 21.90
N PHE A 273 4.03 -13.55 20.64
CA PHE A 273 3.26 -14.72 20.27
C PHE A 273 4.29 -15.82 20.09
N SER A 274 4.54 -16.57 21.16
CA SER A 274 5.27 -17.82 21.08
C SER A 274 4.49 -18.75 20.12
N ASP A 275 4.85 -18.73 18.83
CA ASP A 275 4.66 -19.90 17.97
C ASP A 275 5.41 -21.02 18.68
N ARG A 276 4.65 -21.95 19.26
CA ARG A 276 5.06 -23.10 20.06
C ARG A 276 6.55 -23.44 19.92
N GLN A 277 7.31 -23.30 21.01
CA GLN A 277 8.48 -24.16 21.21
C GLN A 277 7.95 -25.56 21.52
N GLU A 278 7.66 -26.35 20.48
CA GLU A 278 7.49 -27.80 20.61
C GLU A 278 8.89 -28.40 20.79
N ASN A 279 9.15 -28.90 22.01
CA ASN A 279 10.07 -30.00 22.25
C ASN A 279 9.40 -31.32 21.89
#